data_AF-A0A948VSI1-F1
#
_entry.id   AF-A0A948VSI1-F1
#
_cell.length_a   1.000
_cell.length_b   1.000
_cell.length_c   1.000
_cell.angle_alpha   90.00
_cell.angle_beta   90.00
_cell.angle_gamma   90.00
#
_symmetry.space_group_name_H-M   'P 1'
#
loop_
_entity.id
_entity.type
_entity.pdbx_description
1 polymer ?
#
loop_
_entity_poly.entity_id
_entity_poly.type
_entity_poly.pdbx_seq_one_letter_code
_entity_poly.pdbx_strand_id
1 'polypeptide(L)'
;MAAALFAVLLPFVVPQEGVSAAQNNGALVRTITNIAEATWDAEGSRRRVSSNPVRFDVSATPPPPPAIRVFRRSPGGGTELVYRPPSCSITPGPVQQASRLAVVGSQATSSTAAISTALVQPTDQLRGGEPLYFEVTANAANRDPAAIDSLTVVLTTVEGDRETMTVFETAPDSGVFAGVIDTLRTPPPLEVEDCRLSVDADSRITVAAMNPATGDVLVEVAVQVLVDPFGVVFDSETGEPVDGARVMLVDAATGAPATVFAPDGVTSWPSTVISGQSITDGAGIVVPMGAGEFWFPLTSTGRYRLLVEPPEPYAAPSIVTPDVLARITRPDGRPFVIREGSFGDAFVLADPIPFEVDIPVDRP
;
A
#
# COMPACT_ATOMS: atom_id res chain seq x y z
N MET A 1 1.91 62.27 11.24
CA MET A 1 3.37 62.10 11.41
C MET A 1 3.64 60.61 11.48
N ALA A 2 4.50 60.09 10.60
CA ALA A 2 4.85 58.68 10.53
C ALA A 2 5.75 58.30 11.71
N ALA A 3 5.41 57.24 12.45
CA ALA A 3 6.25 56.68 13.49
C ALA A 3 7.09 55.55 12.89
N ALA A 4 8.41 55.74 12.86
CA ALA A 4 9.37 54.73 12.40
C ALA A 4 9.56 53.66 13.49
N LEU A 5 9.40 52.39 13.10
CA LEU A 5 9.68 51.23 13.94
C LEU A 5 11.19 50.91 13.87
N PHE A 6 11.95 51.23 14.91
CA PHE A 6 13.34 50.78 15.05
C PHE A 6 13.37 49.51 15.91
N ALA A 7 13.61 48.36 15.28
CA ALA A 7 13.95 47.13 15.96
C ALA A 7 15.46 47.13 16.24
N VAL A 8 15.86 47.27 17.50
CA VAL A 8 17.25 47.09 17.95
C VAL A 8 17.36 45.70 18.57
N LEU A 9 18.05 44.78 17.89
CA LEU A 9 18.49 43.50 18.42
C LEU A 9 19.82 43.71 19.16
N LEU A 10 19.78 43.75 20.50
CA LEU A 10 20.97 43.68 21.35
C LEU A 10 21.13 42.24 21.88
N PRO A 11 22.31 41.61 21.74
CA PRO A 11 22.57 40.29 22.29
C PRO A 11 22.80 40.40 23.80
N PHE A 12 21.86 39.92 24.62
CA PHE A 12 22.09 39.74 26.05
C PHE A 12 22.88 38.45 26.28
N VAL A 13 24.12 38.61 26.71
CA VAL A 13 24.91 37.57 27.38
C VAL A 13 24.35 37.40 28.79
N VAL A 14 23.89 36.19 29.13
CA VAL A 14 23.47 35.82 30.49
C VAL A 14 24.63 35.06 31.17
N PRO A 15 25.03 35.42 32.40
CA PRO A 15 26.06 34.70 33.14
C PRO A 15 25.53 33.33 33.62
N GLN A 16 26.33 32.28 33.43
CA GLN A 16 26.10 30.95 33.98
C GLN A 16 26.48 30.94 35.47
N GLU A 17 25.52 30.68 36.35
CA GLU A 17 25.78 30.06 37.66
C GLU A 17 24.66 29.07 37.99
N GLY A 18 25.04 27.88 38.46
CA GLY A 18 24.12 26.88 39.04
C GLY A 18 24.14 25.52 38.36
N VAL A 19 25.19 24.73 38.62
CA VAL A 19 25.19 23.28 38.37
C VAL A 19 24.38 22.62 39.48
N SER A 20 23.23 22.04 39.12
CA SER A 20 22.54 21.04 39.92
C SER A 20 22.47 19.75 39.11
N ALA A 21 22.97 18.67 39.70
CA ALA A 21 23.11 17.36 39.07
C ALA A 21 21.77 16.83 38.52
N ALA A 22 21.71 16.63 37.20
CA ALA A 22 20.66 15.87 36.55
C ALA A 22 21.21 14.48 36.19
N GLN A 23 20.50 13.43 36.62
CA GLN A 23 20.76 12.08 36.14
C GLN A 23 20.52 12.03 34.63
N ASN A 24 21.52 11.52 33.93
CA ASN A 24 21.66 11.60 32.49
C ASN A 24 20.84 10.49 31.82
N ASN A 25 19.61 10.81 31.38
CA ASN A 25 18.74 9.91 30.61
C ASN A 25 18.50 10.42 29.17
N GLY A 26 19.50 11.13 28.59
CA GLY A 26 19.56 11.43 27.15
C GLY A 26 18.47 12.32 26.53
N ALA A 27 17.52 12.87 27.30
CA ALA A 27 16.23 13.29 26.75
C ALA A 27 15.95 14.80 26.58
N LEU A 28 16.75 15.73 27.10
CA LEU A 28 16.53 17.18 26.88
C LEU A 28 17.84 17.95 27.05
N VAL A 29 18.19 18.80 26.09
CA VAL A 29 19.41 19.65 26.18
C VAL A 29 19.09 20.99 26.82
N ARG A 30 17.96 21.60 26.45
CA ARG A 30 17.45 22.85 27.04
C ARG A 30 16.02 23.13 26.59
N THR A 31 15.24 23.78 27.44
CA THR A 31 13.99 24.44 27.05
C THR A 31 14.29 25.88 26.63
N ILE A 32 13.92 26.26 25.41
CA ILE A 32 13.97 27.66 24.95
C ILE A 32 12.61 28.29 25.27
N THR A 33 12.63 29.39 26.03
CA THR A 33 11.44 30.21 26.31
C THR A 33 11.56 31.55 25.60
N ASN A 34 10.63 31.84 24.69
CA ASN A 34 10.51 33.11 24.00
C ASN A 34 9.37 33.93 24.62
N ILE A 35 9.68 35.16 25.05
CA ILE A 35 8.72 36.15 25.53
C ILE A 35 9.03 37.44 24.77
N ALA A 36 8.06 37.92 23.99
CA ALA A 36 8.17 39.22 23.34
C ALA A 36 7.77 40.32 24.32
N GLU A 37 8.39 41.49 24.22
CA GLU A 37 8.04 42.65 25.03
C GLU A 37 7.84 43.88 24.15
N ALA A 38 6.82 44.68 24.48
CA ALA A 38 6.58 45.96 23.86
C ALA A 38 6.62 47.06 24.92
N THR A 39 7.30 48.17 24.61
CA THR A 39 7.31 49.38 25.43
C THR A 39 6.93 50.60 24.61
N TRP A 40 6.07 51.47 25.16
CA TRP A 40 5.66 52.72 24.53
C TRP A 40 5.35 53.79 25.58
N ASP A 41 5.41 55.05 25.20
CA ASP A 41 5.03 56.16 26.07
C ASP A 41 3.57 56.56 25.83
N ALA A 42 2.79 56.67 26.91
CA ALA A 42 1.42 57.16 26.87
C ALA A 42 1.12 57.96 28.14
N GLU A 43 0.49 59.14 28.00
CA GLU A 43 0.11 60.01 29.12
C GLU A 43 1.30 60.40 30.03
N GLY A 44 2.47 60.64 29.44
CA GLY A 44 3.68 61.01 30.18
C GLY A 44 4.31 59.86 30.98
N SER A 45 3.81 58.63 30.83
CA SER A 45 4.33 57.43 31.50
C SER A 45 4.73 56.36 30.49
N ARG A 46 5.89 55.73 30.72
CA ARG A 46 6.35 54.59 29.92
C ARG A 46 5.59 53.33 30.32
N ARG A 47 4.87 52.73 29.38
CA ARG A 47 4.13 51.47 29.54
C ARG A 47 4.94 50.31 28.95
N ARG A 48 4.78 49.12 29.54
CA ARG A 48 5.39 47.87 29.09
C ARG A 48 4.37 46.75 29.18
N VAL A 49 4.36 45.88 28.17
CA VAL A 49 3.60 44.63 28.18
C VAL A 49 4.47 43.51 27.63
N SER A 50 4.27 42.29 28.12
CA SER A 50 4.93 41.09 27.63
C SER A 50 3.89 40.18 26.96
N SER A 51 4.31 39.41 25.95
CA SER A 51 3.49 38.35 25.38
C SER A 51 3.34 37.19 26.35
N ASN A 52 2.46 36.25 26.02
CA ASN A 52 2.53 34.92 26.61
C ASN A 52 3.87 34.24 26.26
N PRO A 53 4.43 33.40 27.16
CA PRO A 53 5.63 32.64 26.87
C PRO A 53 5.35 31.53 25.85
N VAL A 54 6.21 31.40 24.85
CA VAL A 54 6.28 30.24 23.95
C VAL A 54 7.49 29.41 24.36
N ARG A 55 7.29 28.13 24.65
CA ARG A 55 8.35 27.22 25.09
C ARG A 55 8.50 26.08 24.11
N PHE A 56 9.73 25.71 23.80
CA PHE A 56 10.03 24.51 23.04
C PHE A 56 11.33 23.88 23.53
N ASP A 57 11.37 22.57 23.51
CA ASP A 57 12.50 21.79 23.97
C ASP A 57 13.45 21.48 22.80
N VAL A 58 14.75 21.51 23.08
CA VAL A 58 15.79 21.16 22.11
C VAL A 58 16.40 19.83 22.53
N SER A 59 16.27 18.81 21.68
CA SER A 59 16.98 17.53 21.82
C SER A 59 18.37 17.61 21.18
N ALA A 60 19.32 16.82 21.71
CA ALA A 60 20.64 16.64 21.08
C ALA A 60 20.57 15.67 19.91
N THR A 61 19.59 14.76 19.96
CA THR A 61 19.38 13.75 18.93
C THR A 61 18.52 14.36 17.84
N PRO A 62 19.02 14.49 16.60
CA PRO A 62 18.18 14.90 15.48
C PRO A 62 17.04 13.89 15.31
N PRO A 63 15.85 14.34 14.90
CA PRO A 63 14.74 13.44 14.64
C PRO A 63 15.14 12.39 13.59
N PRO A 64 14.60 11.16 13.66
CA PRO A 64 14.86 10.16 12.63
C PRO A 64 14.50 10.71 11.24
N PRO A 65 15.26 10.32 10.19
CA PRO A 65 14.96 10.75 8.84
C PRO A 65 13.58 10.25 8.41
N PRO A 66 12.93 10.91 7.44
CA PRO A 66 11.68 10.42 6.90
C PRO A 66 11.83 8.99 6.35
N ALA A 67 10.88 8.12 6.68
CA ALA A 67 10.92 6.71 6.29
C ALA A 67 9.50 6.20 6.07
N ILE A 68 9.33 5.29 5.10
CA ILE A 68 8.08 4.56 4.88
C ILE A 68 8.34 3.09 5.16
N ARG A 69 7.45 2.49 5.97
CA ARG A 69 7.38 1.04 6.19
C ARG A 69 6.07 0.55 5.59
N VAL A 70 6.15 -0.52 4.82
CA VAL A 70 4.99 -1.15 4.18
C VAL A 70 4.69 -2.46 4.88
N PHE A 71 3.40 -2.77 4.96
CA PHE A 71 2.90 -3.97 5.59
C PHE A 71 1.79 -4.60 4.78
N ARG A 72 1.66 -5.91 4.93
CA ARG A 72 0.46 -6.66 4.52
C ARG A 72 -0.29 -7.11 5.75
N ARG A 73 -1.58 -7.42 5.57
CA ARG A 73 -2.42 -7.98 6.63
C ARG A 73 -1.88 -9.35 7.06
N SER A 74 -1.87 -9.63 8.37
CA SER A 74 -1.39 -10.89 8.97
C SER A 74 -2.26 -11.28 10.16
N PRO A 75 -3.46 -11.85 9.91
CA PRO A 75 -4.38 -12.26 10.97
C PRO A 75 -3.83 -13.52 11.66
N GLY A 76 -3.26 -13.36 12.87
CA GLY A 76 -2.78 -14.47 13.70
C GLY A 76 -1.31 -14.42 14.12
N GLY A 77 -0.50 -13.50 13.57
CA GLY A 77 0.93 -13.38 13.91
C GLY A 77 1.57 -12.01 13.67
N GLY A 78 0.78 -10.98 13.32
CA GLY A 78 1.26 -9.63 13.03
C GLY A 78 1.37 -8.71 14.25
N THR A 79 2.01 -7.56 14.04
CA THR A 79 1.99 -6.42 14.95
C THR A 79 0.73 -5.58 14.72
N GLU A 80 0.17 -5.00 15.78
CA GLU A 80 -0.95 -4.09 15.66
C GLU A 80 -0.51 -2.76 15.03
N LEU A 81 -1.12 -2.38 13.91
CA LEU A 81 -1.02 -1.07 13.29
C LEU A 81 -2.28 -0.28 13.61
N VAL A 82 -2.11 0.85 14.29
CA VAL A 82 -3.17 1.81 14.58
C VAL A 82 -3.20 2.85 13.48
N TYR A 83 -4.36 3.10 12.89
CA TYR A 83 -4.51 4.11 11.85
C TYR A 83 -5.88 4.77 11.91
N ARG A 84 -6.00 5.93 11.29
CA ARG A 84 -7.27 6.58 11.01
C ARG A 84 -7.56 6.36 9.53
N PRO A 85 -8.81 6.05 9.13
CA PRO A 85 -9.14 5.85 7.73
C PRO A 85 -8.67 7.04 6.87
N PRO A 86 -7.87 6.80 5.83
CA PRO A 86 -7.41 7.87 4.97
C PRO A 86 -8.57 8.52 4.23
N SER A 87 -8.46 9.83 3.96
CA SER A 87 -9.35 10.50 3.02
C SER A 87 -8.71 10.52 1.65
N CYS A 88 -9.31 9.82 0.71
CA CYS A 88 -8.88 9.80 -0.69
C CYS A 88 -9.80 10.70 -1.53
N SER A 89 -9.19 11.49 -2.41
CA SER A 89 -9.88 12.46 -3.24
C SER A 89 -10.49 11.79 -4.47
N ILE A 90 -11.73 11.32 -4.36
CA ILE A 90 -12.50 10.98 -5.57
C ILE A 90 -12.68 12.28 -6.37
N THR A 91 -11.99 12.43 -7.50
CA THR A 91 -12.25 13.54 -8.43
C THR A 91 -13.54 13.19 -9.15
N PRO A 92 -14.67 13.85 -8.84
CA PRO A 92 -15.89 13.43 -9.46
C PRO A 92 -15.95 14.02 -10.88
N GLY A 93 -16.49 13.26 -11.83
CA GLY A 93 -16.66 13.71 -13.21
C GLY A 93 -17.40 15.06 -13.33
N PRO A 94 -17.36 15.72 -14.50
CA PRO A 94 -17.75 17.13 -14.67
C PRO A 94 -19.20 17.47 -14.25
N VAL A 95 -20.08 16.48 -14.09
CA VAL A 95 -21.47 16.67 -13.64
C VAL A 95 -21.58 16.98 -12.14
N GLN A 96 -20.58 16.58 -11.33
CA GLN A 96 -20.61 16.76 -9.87
C GLN A 96 -19.82 17.99 -9.37
N GLN A 97 -19.02 18.63 -10.23
CA GLN A 97 -18.32 19.88 -9.92
C GLN A 97 -19.28 21.06 -9.67
N ALA A 98 -20.46 21.05 -10.32
CA ALA A 98 -21.47 22.10 -10.15
C ALA A 98 -22.08 22.15 -8.74
N SER A 99 -22.03 21.05 -7.98
CA SER A 99 -22.60 21.00 -6.61
C SER A 99 -21.60 21.38 -5.51
N ARG A 100 -20.29 21.44 -5.79
CA ARG A 100 -19.25 21.75 -4.78
C ARG A 100 -18.84 23.22 -4.71
N LEU A 101 -19.24 24.05 -5.68
CA LEU A 101 -18.98 25.50 -5.65
C LEU A 101 -19.79 26.27 -4.59
N ALA A 102 -20.64 25.57 -3.82
CA ALA A 102 -21.42 26.16 -2.73
C ALA A 102 -20.78 26.01 -1.32
N VAL A 103 -19.62 25.36 -1.17
CA VAL A 103 -18.96 25.18 0.13
C VAL A 103 -17.50 25.61 0.07
N VAL A 104 -17.26 26.89 -0.20
CA VAL A 104 -16.00 27.55 0.18
C VAL A 104 -16.19 28.09 1.59
N GLY A 105 -15.91 27.21 2.56
CA GLY A 105 -15.92 27.51 3.97
C GLY A 105 -14.97 26.55 4.67
N SER A 106 -13.79 27.07 4.99
CA SER A 106 -12.79 26.51 5.90
C SER A 106 -13.37 25.47 6.88
N GLN A 107 -13.00 24.21 6.71
CA GLN A 107 -13.07 23.22 7.79
C GLN A 107 -11.68 22.63 8.00
N ALA A 108 -11.06 23.09 9.09
CA ALA A 108 -10.18 22.24 9.87
C ALA A 108 -10.93 20.92 10.10
N THR A 109 -10.46 19.84 9.48
CA THR A 109 -11.00 18.50 9.68
C THR A 109 -10.58 18.03 11.06
N SER A 110 -11.56 18.17 11.96
CA SER A 110 -11.64 17.71 13.33
C SER A 110 -10.93 16.39 13.64
N SER A 111 -10.22 16.42 14.78
CA SER A 111 -9.54 15.39 15.56
C SER A 111 -10.42 14.21 16.05
N THR A 112 -11.39 13.75 15.26
CA THR A 112 -12.41 12.74 15.64
C THR A 112 -12.62 11.62 14.61
N ALA A 113 -11.71 11.43 13.65
CA ALA A 113 -11.76 10.25 12.79
C ALA A 113 -11.72 8.96 13.65
N ALA A 114 -12.56 7.97 13.37
CA ALA A 114 -12.55 6.72 14.11
C ALA A 114 -11.15 6.07 14.03
N ILE A 115 -10.65 5.55 15.15
CA ILE A 115 -9.41 4.77 15.16
C ILE A 115 -9.75 3.36 14.68
N SER A 116 -8.95 2.85 13.75
CA SER A 116 -8.99 1.48 13.28
C SER A 116 -7.67 0.78 13.62
N THR A 117 -7.71 -0.54 13.76
CA THR A 117 -6.52 -1.35 13.97
C THR A 117 -6.51 -2.53 13.02
N ALA A 118 -5.31 -2.91 12.58
CA ALA A 118 -5.08 -4.09 11.77
C ALA A 118 -3.85 -4.84 12.30
N LEU A 119 -3.91 -6.17 12.31
CA LEU A 119 -2.71 -7.00 12.51
C LEU A 119 -1.97 -7.08 11.19
N VAL A 120 -0.74 -6.58 11.18
CA VAL A 120 0.06 -6.44 9.97
C VAL A 120 1.48 -6.98 10.18
N GLN A 121 2.15 -7.33 9.09
CA GLN A 121 3.55 -7.75 9.09
C GLN A 121 4.34 -6.95 8.04
N PRO A 122 5.58 -6.52 8.34
CA PRO A 122 6.41 -5.80 7.37
C PRO A 122 6.59 -6.62 6.09
N THR A 123 6.56 -5.93 4.95
CA THR A 123 6.76 -6.57 3.65
C THR A 123 7.31 -5.57 2.63
N ASP A 124 8.06 -6.06 1.66
CA ASP A 124 8.44 -5.36 0.42
C ASP A 124 7.65 -5.90 -0.80
N GLN A 125 6.75 -6.85 -0.55
CA GLN A 125 5.91 -7.51 -1.53
C GLN A 125 4.44 -7.53 -1.09
N LEU A 126 3.53 -7.30 -2.02
CA LEU A 126 2.07 -7.35 -1.81
C LEU A 126 1.47 -8.27 -2.87
N ARG A 127 0.31 -8.89 -2.63
CA ARG A 127 -0.45 -9.56 -3.69
C ARG A 127 -1.53 -8.64 -4.23
N GLY A 128 -1.72 -8.63 -5.54
CA GLY A 128 -2.81 -7.85 -6.14
C GLY A 128 -4.17 -8.32 -5.61
N GLY A 129 -4.96 -7.40 -5.08
CA GLY A 129 -6.22 -7.69 -4.37
C GLY A 129 -6.11 -7.64 -2.84
N GLU A 130 -4.90 -7.63 -2.26
CA GLU A 130 -4.70 -7.40 -0.82
C GLU A 130 -4.61 -5.89 -0.51
N PRO A 131 -5.08 -5.44 0.68
CA PRO A 131 -4.85 -4.07 1.13
C PRO A 131 -3.37 -3.81 1.44
N LEU A 132 -2.86 -2.70 0.91
CA LEU A 132 -1.53 -2.18 1.21
C LEU A 132 -1.61 -1.29 2.46
N TYR A 133 -0.99 -1.72 3.56
CA TYR A 133 -0.83 -0.90 4.75
C TYR A 133 0.54 -0.23 4.74
N PHE A 134 0.62 0.99 5.28
CA PHE A 134 1.88 1.66 5.42
C PHE A 134 1.92 2.61 6.63
N GLU A 135 3.14 2.85 7.11
CA GLU A 135 3.49 3.79 8.16
C GLU A 135 4.56 4.74 7.62
N VAL A 136 4.37 6.05 7.82
CA VAL A 136 5.30 7.09 7.44
C VAL A 136 5.80 7.79 8.69
N THR A 137 7.10 7.73 8.95
CA THR A 137 7.75 8.62 9.92
C THR A 137 8.05 9.93 9.20
N ALA A 138 7.45 11.04 9.65
CA ALA A 138 7.58 12.35 9.01
C ALA A 138 7.54 13.48 10.06
N ASN A 139 8.62 13.65 10.83
CA ASN A 139 8.71 14.68 11.87
C ASN A 139 8.50 16.12 11.33
N ALA A 140 8.82 16.39 10.07
CA ALA A 140 8.59 17.69 9.44
C ALA A 140 7.08 17.99 9.18
N ALA A 141 6.23 16.97 9.23
CA ALA A 141 4.78 17.08 9.08
C ALA A 141 4.03 17.13 10.42
N ASN A 142 4.68 16.77 11.55
CA ASN A 142 4.17 16.99 12.90
C ASN A 142 4.44 18.45 13.31
N ARG A 143 3.39 19.28 13.28
CA ARG A 143 3.43 20.74 13.42
C ARG A 143 2.70 21.23 14.66
N ASP A 144 1.60 20.60 15.04
CA ASP A 144 0.82 20.97 16.23
C ASP A 144 0.80 19.82 17.25
N PRO A 145 1.57 19.93 18.34
CA PRO A 145 1.67 18.85 19.33
C PRO A 145 0.37 18.61 20.11
N ALA A 146 -0.63 19.50 19.98
CA ALA A 146 -1.94 19.34 20.60
C ALA A 146 -3.01 18.79 19.64
N ALA A 147 -2.69 18.61 18.36
CA ALA A 147 -3.61 18.15 17.34
C ALA A 147 -3.17 16.82 16.71
N ILE A 148 -4.05 16.25 15.88
CA ILE A 148 -3.70 15.18 14.96
C ILE A 148 -3.36 15.86 13.65
N ASP A 149 -2.09 15.82 13.25
CA ASP A 149 -1.68 16.34 11.94
C ASP A 149 -2.03 15.37 10.81
N SER A 150 -1.90 15.86 9.58
CA SER A 150 -2.17 15.11 8.35
C SER A 150 -1.02 15.21 7.35
N LEU A 151 -0.91 14.20 6.50
CA LEU A 151 0.13 14.07 5.49
C LEU A 151 -0.46 13.55 4.18
N THR A 152 -0.09 14.18 3.06
CA THR A 152 -0.48 13.69 1.73
C THR A 152 0.45 12.58 1.28
N VAL A 153 -0.13 11.47 0.84
CA VAL A 153 0.57 10.33 0.25
C VAL A 153 0.01 10.09 -1.15
N VAL A 154 0.91 9.92 -2.12
CA VAL A 154 0.59 9.60 -3.50
C VAL A 154 1.10 8.20 -3.79
N LEU A 155 0.22 7.36 -4.32
CA LEU A 155 0.55 6.01 -4.75
C LEU A 155 0.45 5.94 -6.27
N THR A 156 1.39 5.27 -6.91
CA THR A 156 1.41 5.10 -8.36
C THR A 156 1.79 3.68 -8.73
N THR A 157 1.32 3.22 -9.88
CA THR A 157 1.72 1.95 -10.48
C THR A 157 2.37 2.17 -11.84
N VAL A 158 3.14 1.19 -12.32
CA VAL A 158 3.83 1.29 -13.61
C VAL A 158 2.87 1.30 -14.80
N GLU A 159 1.66 0.78 -14.60
CA GLU A 159 0.55 0.76 -15.55
C GLU A 159 -0.09 2.15 -15.72
N GLY A 160 0.21 3.09 -14.82
CA GLY A 160 -0.23 4.48 -14.89
C GLY A 160 -1.37 4.83 -13.95
N ASP A 161 -1.76 3.93 -13.05
CA ASP A 161 -2.70 4.27 -11.98
C ASP A 161 -2.03 5.22 -10.96
N ARG A 162 -2.84 6.12 -10.38
CA ARG A 162 -2.39 7.16 -9.46
C ARG A 162 -3.48 7.52 -8.46
N GLU A 163 -3.20 7.25 -7.19
CA GLU A 163 -4.11 7.52 -6.07
C GLU A 163 -3.51 8.54 -5.10
N THR A 164 -4.26 9.62 -4.81
CA THR A 164 -3.87 10.63 -3.82
C THR A 164 -4.73 10.50 -2.57
N MET A 165 -4.07 10.32 -1.42
CA MET A 165 -4.75 10.24 -0.13
C MET A 165 -4.14 11.14 0.93
N THR A 166 -4.96 11.53 1.89
CA THR A 166 -4.53 12.19 3.12
C THR A 166 -4.59 11.18 4.25
N VAL A 167 -3.44 10.92 4.87
CA VAL A 167 -3.28 10.09 6.07
C VAL A 167 -3.10 10.98 7.29
N PHE A 168 -3.28 10.40 8.48
CA PHE A 168 -3.26 11.14 9.74
C PHE A 168 -2.26 10.53 10.71
N GLU A 169 -1.81 11.34 11.67
CA GLU A 169 -0.99 10.84 12.77
C GLU A 169 -1.71 9.75 13.57
N THR A 170 -0.94 8.76 14.01
CA THR A 170 -1.40 7.67 14.87
C THR A 170 -1.79 8.15 16.26
N ALA A 171 -1.14 9.21 16.76
CA ALA A 171 -1.43 9.90 18.01
C ALA A 171 -0.98 11.37 17.90
N PRO A 172 -1.50 12.29 18.74
CA PRO A 172 -1.02 13.67 18.75
C PRO A 172 0.48 13.72 19.03
N ASP A 173 1.20 14.56 18.29
CA ASP A 173 2.65 14.75 18.42
C ASP A 173 3.49 13.49 18.15
N SER A 174 2.94 12.50 17.40
CA SER A 174 3.66 11.24 17.18
C SER A 174 4.73 11.35 16.10
N GLY A 175 4.55 12.24 15.09
CA GLY A 175 5.39 12.25 13.90
C GLY A 175 5.27 10.99 13.04
N VAL A 176 4.29 10.13 13.33
CA VAL A 176 4.05 8.85 12.67
C VAL A 176 2.64 8.85 12.10
N PHE A 177 2.55 8.69 10.78
CA PHE A 177 1.31 8.70 10.02
C PHE A 177 1.05 7.30 9.48
N ALA A 178 -0.21 6.85 9.48
CA ALA A 178 -0.54 5.52 8.98
C ALA A 178 -1.73 5.55 8.03
N GLY A 179 -1.68 4.69 7.02
CA GLY A 179 -2.71 4.59 5.98
C GLY A 179 -2.89 3.18 5.46
N VAL A 180 -3.97 3.01 4.70
CA VAL A 180 -4.31 1.78 3.99
C VAL A 180 -4.96 2.14 2.65
N ILE A 181 -4.65 1.38 1.61
CA ILE A 181 -5.40 1.39 0.35
C ILE A 181 -5.72 -0.03 -0.08
N ASP A 182 -6.89 -0.23 -0.67
CA ASP A 182 -7.22 -1.48 -1.31
C ASP A 182 -6.56 -1.52 -2.69
N THR A 183 -5.92 -2.64 -3.02
CA THR A 183 -5.44 -2.88 -4.39
C THR A 183 -6.45 -3.71 -5.17
N LEU A 184 -6.54 -3.49 -6.48
CA LEU A 184 -7.43 -4.20 -7.37
C LEU A 184 -6.65 -4.76 -8.55
N ARG A 185 -6.92 -6.01 -8.94
CA ARG A 185 -6.32 -6.56 -10.15
C ARG A 185 -6.99 -6.00 -11.39
N THR A 186 -6.22 -5.78 -12.44
CA THR A 186 -6.76 -5.60 -13.78
C THR A 186 -7.06 -6.98 -14.40
N PRO A 187 -8.26 -7.23 -14.99
CA PRO A 187 -9.44 -6.35 -15.10
C PRO A 187 -10.29 -6.24 -13.81
N PRO A 188 -11.04 -5.13 -13.58
CA PRO A 188 -11.44 -4.08 -14.55
C PRO A 188 -10.32 -3.11 -14.93
N PRO A 189 -10.49 -2.28 -16.00
CA PRO A 189 -9.50 -1.28 -16.39
C PRO A 189 -9.17 -0.34 -15.23
N LEU A 190 -7.92 0.11 -15.17
CA LEU A 190 -7.48 1.07 -14.16
C LEU A 190 -8.22 2.41 -14.28
N GLU A 191 -8.50 3.04 -13.14
CA GLU A 191 -9.11 4.36 -13.03
C GLU A 191 -8.31 5.20 -12.04
N VAL A 192 -7.89 6.39 -12.46
CA VAL A 192 -7.08 7.30 -11.65
C VAL A 192 -7.95 8.11 -10.69
N GLU A 193 -7.53 8.21 -9.43
CA GLU A 193 -8.21 8.92 -8.33
C GLU A 193 -9.59 8.31 -7.99
N ASP A 194 -9.69 6.99 -8.01
CA ASP A 194 -10.91 6.22 -7.66
C ASP A 194 -10.86 5.60 -6.25
N CYS A 195 -9.75 5.78 -5.54
CA CYS A 195 -9.43 5.24 -4.22
C CYS A 195 -9.20 3.73 -4.18
N ARG A 196 -8.85 3.11 -5.32
CA ARG A 196 -8.44 1.72 -5.45
C ARG A 196 -7.24 1.63 -6.37
N LEU A 197 -6.14 1.11 -5.85
CA LEU A 197 -4.93 1.04 -6.64
C LEU A 197 -4.95 -0.18 -7.57
N SER A 198 -5.08 0.05 -8.87
CA SER A 198 -5.08 -0.99 -9.88
C SER A 198 -3.68 -1.51 -10.14
N VAL A 199 -3.51 -2.83 -10.08
CA VAL A 199 -2.23 -3.52 -10.19
C VAL A 199 -2.32 -4.72 -11.14
N ASP A 200 -1.26 -4.95 -11.90
CA ASP A 200 -1.10 -6.14 -12.75
C ASP A 200 -0.07 -7.12 -12.15
N ALA A 201 0.13 -8.26 -12.81
CA ALA A 201 1.23 -9.17 -12.54
C ALA A 201 2.58 -8.43 -12.67
N ASP A 202 3.45 -8.63 -11.68
CA ASP A 202 4.77 -8.00 -11.60
C ASP A 202 4.77 -6.46 -11.55
N SER A 203 3.61 -5.85 -11.27
CA SER A 203 3.50 -4.40 -11.07
C SER A 203 4.39 -3.93 -9.92
N ARG A 204 4.85 -2.69 -10.01
CA ARG A 204 5.56 -2.00 -8.92
C ARG A 204 4.74 -0.81 -8.44
N ILE A 205 4.32 -0.87 -7.18
CA ILE A 205 3.67 0.24 -6.50
C ILE A 205 4.76 1.16 -5.94
N THR A 206 4.69 2.45 -6.23
CA THR A 206 5.48 3.48 -5.56
C THR A 206 4.60 4.22 -4.58
N VAL A 207 4.99 4.25 -3.31
CA VAL A 207 4.32 5.01 -2.24
C VAL A 207 5.20 6.22 -1.91
N ALA A 208 4.71 7.42 -2.16
CA ALA A 208 5.43 8.67 -1.92
C ALA A 208 4.70 9.54 -0.90
N ALA A 209 5.38 9.89 0.19
CA ALA A 209 4.90 10.89 1.14
C ALA A 209 5.35 12.28 0.70
N MET A 210 4.43 13.24 0.68
CA MET A 210 4.68 14.59 0.15
C MET A 210 5.02 15.57 1.27
N ASN A 211 5.94 16.49 1.02
CA ASN A 211 6.30 17.55 1.95
C ASN A 211 5.17 18.60 2.03
N PRO A 212 4.55 18.82 3.21
CA PRO A 212 3.41 19.75 3.30
C PRO A 212 3.79 21.23 3.17
N ALA A 213 5.07 21.59 3.11
CA ALA A 213 5.54 22.97 2.90
C ALA A 213 5.92 23.25 1.45
N THR A 214 6.55 22.29 0.77
CA THR A 214 7.06 22.49 -0.61
C THR A 214 6.23 21.79 -1.68
N GLY A 215 5.52 20.72 -1.33
CA GLY A 215 4.82 19.85 -2.26
C GLY A 215 5.71 18.84 -2.99
N ASP A 216 7.01 18.78 -2.66
CA ASP A 216 7.94 17.79 -3.22
C ASP A 216 7.84 16.44 -2.48
N VAL A 217 8.41 15.38 -3.06
CA VAL A 217 8.51 14.08 -2.38
C VAL A 217 9.44 14.21 -1.17
N LEU A 218 8.91 13.88 0.01
CA LEU A 218 9.65 13.83 1.27
C LEU A 218 10.42 12.50 1.39
N VAL A 219 9.76 11.39 1.07
CA VAL A 219 10.30 10.03 1.05
C VAL A 219 9.40 9.17 0.18
N GLU A 220 9.98 8.18 -0.49
CA GLU A 220 9.25 7.17 -1.24
C GLU A 220 9.81 5.76 -1.01
N VAL A 221 8.97 4.76 -1.24
CA VAL A 221 9.36 3.34 -1.24
C VAL A 221 8.62 2.62 -2.37
N ALA A 222 9.24 1.57 -2.87
CA ALA A 222 8.64 0.71 -3.90
C ALA A 222 8.27 -0.66 -3.32
N VAL A 223 7.12 -1.19 -3.75
CA VAL A 223 6.55 -2.47 -3.32
C VAL A 223 6.28 -3.30 -4.57
N GLN A 224 6.69 -4.56 -4.57
CA GLN A 224 6.45 -5.47 -5.69
C GLN A 224 5.08 -6.13 -5.54
N VAL A 225 4.31 -6.22 -6.61
CA VAL A 225 3.02 -6.92 -6.64
C VAL A 225 3.21 -8.35 -7.14
N LEU A 226 2.67 -9.31 -6.40
CA LEU A 226 2.80 -10.74 -6.60
C LEU A 226 1.46 -11.41 -6.98
N VAL A 227 1.51 -12.54 -7.69
CA VAL A 227 0.37 -13.34 -8.14
C VAL A 227 0.51 -14.83 -7.82
N ASP A 228 -0.24 -15.30 -6.84
CA ASP A 228 -0.38 -16.73 -6.47
C ASP A 228 -1.01 -17.59 -7.61
N PRO A 229 -0.93 -18.95 -7.56
CA PRO A 229 -0.87 -19.79 -8.76
C PRO A 229 -1.88 -19.47 -9.86
N PHE A 230 -1.36 -19.15 -11.03
CA PHE A 230 -2.13 -18.77 -12.20
C PHE A 230 -1.39 -19.19 -13.47
N GLY A 231 -2.09 -19.13 -14.58
CA GLY A 231 -1.50 -19.38 -15.88
C GLY A 231 -2.57 -19.55 -16.93
N VAL A 232 -2.15 -20.03 -18.10
CA VAL A 232 -3.05 -20.38 -19.18
C VAL A 232 -2.95 -21.85 -19.53
N VAL A 233 -4.08 -22.45 -19.87
CA VAL A 233 -4.14 -23.71 -20.61
C VAL A 233 -4.05 -23.37 -22.09
N PHE A 234 -3.15 -24.01 -22.83
CA PHE A 234 -2.89 -23.66 -24.23
C PHE A 234 -2.58 -24.89 -25.09
N ASP A 235 -2.87 -24.78 -26.40
CA ASP A 235 -2.53 -25.81 -27.40
C ASP A 235 -1.02 -25.88 -27.59
N SER A 236 -0.45 -27.06 -27.34
CA SER A 236 0.99 -27.30 -27.35
C SER A 236 1.66 -27.18 -28.72
N GLU A 237 0.89 -27.06 -29.81
CA GLU A 237 1.38 -26.92 -31.19
C GLU A 237 1.17 -25.50 -31.74
N THR A 238 0.07 -24.82 -31.40
CA THR A 238 -0.23 -23.45 -31.89
C THR A 238 0.10 -22.33 -30.89
N GLY A 239 0.05 -22.59 -29.59
CA GLY A 239 0.09 -21.56 -28.54
C GLY A 239 -1.24 -20.84 -28.33
N GLU A 240 -2.32 -21.26 -28.97
CA GLU A 240 -3.64 -20.66 -28.75
C GLU A 240 -4.19 -21.06 -27.36
N PRO A 241 -4.83 -20.14 -26.62
CA PRO A 241 -5.47 -20.47 -25.36
C PRO A 241 -6.60 -21.49 -25.52
N VAL A 242 -6.74 -22.41 -24.57
CA VAL A 242 -7.78 -23.45 -24.55
C VAL A 242 -8.74 -23.23 -23.38
N ASP A 243 -9.94 -22.76 -23.70
CA ASP A 243 -11.05 -22.62 -22.75
C ASP A 243 -11.68 -23.98 -22.43
N GLY A 244 -12.29 -24.11 -21.25
CA GLY A 244 -13.10 -25.28 -20.89
C GLY A 244 -12.35 -26.41 -20.19
N ALA A 245 -11.04 -26.27 -19.95
CA ALA A 245 -10.28 -27.25 -19.19
C ALA A 245 -10.63 -27.13 -17.71
N ARG A 246 -10.97 -28.25 -17.06
CA ARG A 246 -11.16 -28.30 -15.62
C ARG A 246 -9.81 -28.41 -14.95
N VAL A 247 -9.41 -27.37 -14.24
CA VAL A 247 -8.15 -27.29 -13.50
C VAL A 247 -8.43 -27.39 -12.02
N MET A 248 -7.82 -28.35 -11.33
CA MET A 248 -7.99 -28.57 -9.90
C MET A 248 -6.65 -28.52 -9.16
N LEU A 249 -6.58 -27.69 -8.13
CA LEU A 249 -5.43 -27.63 -7.23
C LEU A 249 -5.62 -28.65 -6.10
N VAL A 250 -4.67 -29.59 -5.97
CA VAL A 250 -4.70 -30.64 -4.94
C VAL A 250 -3.41 -30.69 -4.13
N ASP A 251 -3.52 -31.12 -2.87
CA ASP A 251 -2.36 -31.47 -2.06
C ASP A 251 -1.61 -32.67 -2.68
N ALA A 252 -0.30 -32.54 -2.88
CA ALA A 252 0.48 -33.52 -3.64
C ALA A 252 0.65 -34.87 -2.91
N ALA A 253 0.52 -34.89 -1.59
CA ALA A 253 0.71 -36.09 -0.77
C ALA A 253 -0.58 -36.91 -0.63
N THR A 254 -1.69 -36.21 -0.42
CA THR A 254 -3.00 -36.82 -0.12
C THR A 254 -3.92 -36.89 -1.34
N GLY A 255 -3.71 -36.04 -2.35
CA GLY A 255 -4.61 -35.89 -3.49
C GLY A 255 -5.93 -35.19 -3.14
N ALA A 256 -6.10 -34.70 -1.91
CA ALA A 256 -7.30 -33.97 -1.51
C ALA A 256 -7.32 -32.58 -2.18
N PRO A 257 -8.51 -32.02 -2.49
CA PRO A 257 -8.63 -30.65 -2.96
C PRO A 257 -7.97 -29.68 -1.98
N ALA A 258 -7.21 -28.71 -2.52
CA ALA A 258 -6.59 -27.68 -1.70
C ALA A 258 -7.66 -26.78 -1.06
N THR A 259 -7.33 -26.19 0.09
CA THR A 259 -8.11 -25.05 0.60
C THR A 259 -7.58 -23.80 -0.09
N VAL A 260 -8.46 -23.11 -0.82
CA VAL A 260 -8.13 -21.89 -1.55
C VAL A 260 -8.97 -20.75 -1.02
N PHE A 261 -8.39 -19.56 -0.91
CA PHE A 261 -9.06 -18.34 -0.51
C PHE A 261 -8.99 -17.30 -1.63
N ALA A 262 -9.92 -16.36 -1.61
CA ALA A 262 -9.87 -15.16 -2.42
C ALA A 262 -8.68 -14.28 -1.95
N PRO A 263 -8.35 -13.20 -2.69
CA PRO A 263 -7.24 -12.31 -2.31
C PRO A 263 -7.34 -11.70 -0.91
N ASP A 264 -8.54 -11.60 -0.33
CA ASP A 264 -8.75 -11.10 1.04
C ASP A 264 -8.22 -12.05 2.14
N GLY A 265 -7.87 -13.29 1.76
CA GLY A 265 -7.38 -14.35 2.63
C GLY A 265 -8.40 -14.94 3.59
N VAL A 266 -9.69 -14.64 3.41
CA VAL A 266 -10.77 -15.09 4.30
C VAL A 266 -11.90 -15.73 3.50
N THR A 267 -12.30 -15.10 2.39
CA THR A 267 -13.37 -15.59 1.54
C THR A 267 -12.94 -16.88 0.84
N SER A 268 -13.79 -17.90 0.84
CA SER A 268 -13.46 -19.17 0.17
C SER A 268 -13.34 -19.00 -1.34
N TRP A 269 -12.38 -19.66 -1.96
CA TRP A 269 -12.24 -19.75 -3.42
C TRP A 269 -12.34 -21.21 -3.86
N PRO A 270 -12.93 -21.50 -5.04
CA PRO A 270 -13.03 -22.87 -5.52
C PRO A 270 -11.64 -23.46 -5.81
N SER A 271 -11.38 -24.66 -5.32
CA SER A 271 -10.16 -25.42 -5.64
C SER A 271 -10.21 -26.10 -7.01
N THR A 272 -11.34 -25.99 -7.71
CA THR A 272 -11.53 -26.40 -9.10
C THR A 272 -12.13 -25.25 -9.90
N VAL A 273 -11.47 -24.87 -11.00
CA VAL A 273 -11.91 -23.80 -11.91
C VAL A 273 -11.97 -24.33 -13.34
N ILE A 274 -12.64 -23.60 -14.22
CA ILE A 274 -12.69 -23.89 -15.65
C ILE A 274 -11.89 -22.81 -16.38
N SER A 275 -10.90 -23.20 -17.19
CA SER A 275 -10.09 -22.23 -17.94
C SER A 275 -10.97 -21.36 -18.85
N GLY A 276 -10.68 -20.06 -18.90
CA GLY A 276 -11.42 -19.13 -19.74
C GLY A 276 -12.83 -18.77 -19.26
N GLN A 277 -13.22 -19.20 -18.06
CA GLN A 277 -14.54 -18.88 -17.48
C GLN A 277 -14.38 -18.00 -16.25
N SER A 278 -15.35 -17.11 -16.03
CA SER A 278 -15.39 -16.30 -14.80
C SER A 278 -15.46 -17.20 -13.56
N ILE A 279 -14.72 -16.83 -12.52
CA ILE A 279 -14.69 -17.56 -11.25
C ILE A 279 -15.50 -16.78 -10.22
N THR A 280 -16.38 -17.48 -9.49
CA THR A 280 -17.17 -16.90 -8.40
C THR A 280 -16.59 -17.32 -7.06
N ASP A 281 -16.30 -16.36 -6.20
CA ASP A 281 -15.82 -16.63 -4.84
C ASP A 281 -16.97 -16.98 -3.86
N GLY A 282 -16.63 -17.26 -2.61
CA GLY A 282 -17.59 -17.58 -1.55
C GLY A 282 -18.49 -16.41 -1.12
N ALA A 283 -18.15 -15.18 -1.49
CA ALA A 283 -18.96 -13.98 -1.26
C ALA A 283 -19.89 -13.67 -2.45
N GLY A 284 -19.78 -14.43 -3.54
CA GLY A 284 -20.57 -14.24 -4.76
C GLY A 284 -19.99 -13.20 -5.73
N ILE A 285 -18.75 -12.74 -5.51
CA ILE A 285 -18.06 -11.85 -6.44
C ILE A 285 -17.58 -12.67 -7.63
N VAL A 286 -17.88 -12.17 -8.83
CA VAL A 286 -17.52 -12.79 -10.10
C VAL A 286 -16.28 -12.10 -10.65
N VAL A 287 -15.19 -12.86 -10.79
CA VAL A 287 -13.94 -12.41 -11.38
C VAL A 287 -13.86 -12.89 -12.84
N PRO A 288 -13.87 -11.98 -13.84
CA PRO A 288 -13.75 -12.38 -15.23
C PRO A 288 -12.33 -12.89 -15.52
N MET A 289 -12.23 -14.00 -16.25
CA MET A 289 -10.97 -14.57 -16.72
C MET A 289 -10.82 -14.36 -18.24
N GLY A 290 -9.60 -14.14 -18.71
CA GLY A 290 -9.24 -14.17 -20.12
C GLY A 290 -9.22 -15.58 -20.69
N ALA A 291 -9.07 -15.70 -22.02
CA ALA A 291 -9.07 -16.99 -22.69
C ALA A 291 -7.96 -17.92 -22.16
N GLY A 292 -8.30 -19.17 -21.87
CA GLY A 292 -7.42 -20.20 -21.31
C GLY A 292 -6.98 -19.95 -19.87
N GLU A 293 -7.31 -18.81 -19.26
CA GLU A 293 -6.80 -18.45 -17.95
C GLU A 293 -7.45 -19.26 -16.83
N PHE A 294 -6.65 -19.61 -15.83
CA PHE A 294 -7.11 -20.18 -14.57
C PHE A 294 -6.36 -19.50 -13.40
N TRP A 295 -6.96 -19.51 -12.21
CA TRP A 295 -6.39 -18.81 -11.06
C TRP A 295 -6.78 -19.42 -9.71
N PHE A 296 -5.78 -19.54 -8.83
CA PHE A 296 -5.89 -19.92 -7.42
C PHE A 296 -5.23 -18.84 -6.54
N PRO A 297 -5.99 -17.84 -6.05
CA PRO A 297 -5.46 -16.62 -5.48
C PRO A 297 -4.69 -16.77 -4.18
N LEU A 298 -5.04 -17.75 -3.36
CA LEU A 298 -4.37 -17.97 -2.10
C LEU A 298 -4.53 -19.41 -1.63
N THR A 299 -3.43 -20.07 -1.32
CA THR A 299 -3.43 -21.30 -0.53
C THR A 299 -2.29 -21.27 0.48
N SER A 300 -2.30 -22.18 1.44
CA SER A 300 -1.20 -22.32 2.41
C SER A 300 0.10 -22.72 1.70
N THR A 301 1.25 -22.41 2.30
CA THR A 301 2.52 -22.99 1.86
C THR A 301 2.45 -24.51 1.95
N GLY A 302 2.95 -25.21 0.94
CA GLY A 302 2.82 -26.66 0.85
C GLY A 302 3.28 -27.21 -0.48
N ARG A 303 3.05 -28.52 -0.69
CA ARG A 303 3.37 -29.20 -1.93
C ARG A 303 2.08 -29.58 -2.65
N TYR A 304 1.92 -29.14 -3.89
CA TYR A 304 0.67 -29.23 -4.63
C TYR A 304 0.86 -29.86 -6.01
N ARG A 305 -0.24 -30.24 -6.65
CA ARG A 305 -0.34 -30.61 -8.07
C ARG A 305 -1.52 -29.89 -8.70
N LEU A 306 -1.42 -29.63 -9.99
CA LEU A 306 -2.55 -29.26 -10.83
C LEU A 306 -3.04 -30.51 -11.57
N LEU A 307 -4.28 -30.93 -11.29
CA LEU A 307 -4.96 -31.97 -12.06
C LEU A 307 -5.78 -31.28 -13.14
N VAL A 308 -5.58 -31.68 -14.39
CA VAL A 308 -6.14 -31.02 -15.57
C VAL A 308 -6.92 -32.03 -16.37
N GLU A 309 -8.21 -31.77 -16.53
CA GLU A 309 -9.08 -32.49 -17.47
C GLU A 309 -9.43 -31.52 -18.61
N PRO A 310 -8.73 -31.58 -19.75
CA PRO A 310 -8.98 -30.68 -20.86
C PRO A 310 -10.32 -31.03 -21.55
N PRO A 311 -10.93 -30.09 -22.30
CA PRO A 311 -12.09 -30.39 -23.10
C PRO A 311 -11.71 -31.34 -24.23
N GLU A 312 -12.65 -32.20 -24.65
CA GLU A 312 -12.43 -32.97 -25.88
C GLU A 312 -12.22 -32.01 -27.08
N PRO A 313 -11.29 -32.33 -27.99
CA PRO A 313 -10.57 -33.59 -28.10
C PRO A 313 -9.12 -33.52 -27.55
N TYR A 314 -8.80 -32.55 -26.70
CA TYR A 314 -7.45 -32.37 -26.17
C TYR A 314 -7.08 -33.45 -25.14
N ALA A 315 -5.78 -33.69 -24.96
CA ALA A 315 -5.20 -34.60 -23.99
C ALA A 315 -4.24 -33.88 -23.04
N ALA A 316 -4.23 -34.31 -21.77
CA ALA A 316 -3.30 -33.86 -20.74
C ALA A 316 -2.80 -35.07 -19.90
N PRO A 317 -1.56 -35.03 -19.37
CA PRO A 317 -0.55 -34.00 -19.62
C PRO A 317 -0.02 -34.09 -21.06
N SER A 318 0.46 -32.96 -21.58
CA SER A 318 1.10 -32.91 -22.90
C SER A 318 2.35 -33.81 -22.95
N ILE A 319 2.60 -34.45 -24.09
CA ILE A 319 3.83 -35.18 -24.40
C ILE A 319 4.88 -34.32 -25.11
N VAL A 320 4.54 -33.06 -25.41
CA VAL A 320 5.45 -32.12 -26.07
C VAL A 320 6.53 -31.66 -25.09
N THR A 321 7.80 -31.79 -25.51
CA THR A 321 8.94 -31.44 -24.65
C THR A 321 9.04 -29.92 -24.40
N PRO A 322 9.53 -29.48 -23.23
CA PRO A 322 9.76 -28.06 -22.96
C PRO A 322 10.56 -27.30 -24.03
N ASP A 323 11.56 -27.95 -24.66
CA ASP A 323 12.38 -27.35 -25.73
C ASP A 323 11.60 -27.05 -27.03
N VAL A 324 10.46 -27.70 -27.23
CA VAL A 324 9.55 -27.42 -28.34
C VAL A 324 8.62 -26.28 -27.94
N LEU A 325 8.03 -26.36 -26.73
CA LEU A 325 7.13 -25.32 -26.20
C LEU A 325 7.81 -23.95 -26.08
N ALA A 326 9.11 -23.92 -25.76
CA ALA A 326 9.90 -22.68 -25.69
C ALA A 326 10.01 -21.94 -27.04
N ARG A 327 9.63 -22.57 -28.16
CA ARG A 327 9.60 -21.95 -29.50
C ARG A 327 8.24 -21.34 -29.84
N ILE A 328 7.24 -21.53 -28.98
CA ILE A 328 5.90 -21.02 -29.14
C ILE A 328 5.74 -19.86 -28.15
N THR A 329 5.08 -18.80 -28.59
CA THR A 329 4.77 -17.64 -27.77
C THR A 329 3.27 -17.53 -27.56
N ARG A 330 2.88 -16.94 -26.43
CA ARG A 330 1.52 -16.51 -26.17
C ARG A 330 1.04 -15.54 -27.26
N PRO A 331 -0.28 -15.33 -27.40
CA PRO A 331 -0.84 -14.35 -28.34
C PRO A 331 -0.33 -12.92 -28.15
N ASP A 332 0.09 -12.57 -26.93
CA ASP A 332 0.69 -11.27 -26.58
C ASP A 332 2.20 -11.18 -26.87
N GLY A 333 2.82 -12.25 -27.37
CA GLY A 333 4.24 -12.34 -27.70
C GLY A 333 5.14 -12.75 -26.53
N ARG A 334 4.61 -12.97 -25.32
CA ARG A 334 5.38 -13.47 -24.18
C ARG A 334 5.71 -14.97 -24.33
N PRO A 335 6.82 -15.45 -23.76
CA PRO A 335 7.06 -16.88 -23.64
C PRO A 335 6.08 -17.52 -22.65
N PHE A 336 5.77 -18.80 -22.85
CA PHE A 336 5.07 -19.60 -21.84
C PHE A 336 6.00 -19.94 -20.67
N VAL A 337 5.45 -19.96 -19.46
CA VAL A 337 6.15 -20.33 -18.23
C VAL A 337 5.99 -21.83 -17.99
N ILE A 338 6.89 -22.61 -18.61
CA ILE A 338 6.93 -24.07 -18.45
C ILE A 338 7.85 -24.46 -17.29
N ARG A 339 7.29 -25.08 -16.25
CA ARG A 339 8.03 -25.48 -15.02
C ARG A 339 7.36 -26.66 -14.31
N GLU A 340 7.85 -27.01 -13.12
CA GLU A 340 7.16 -27.98 -12.25
C GLU A 340 5.69 -27.59 -12.07
N GLY A 341 4.77 -28.53 -12.31
CA GLY A 341 3.33 -28.28 -12.35
C GLY A 341 2.73 -28.20 -13.75
N SER A 342 3.48 -27.79 -14.77
CA SER A 342 2.98 -27.67 -16.16
C SER A 342 2.49 -29.00 -16.74
N PHE A 343 3.12 -30.12 -16.34
CA PHE A 343 2.81 -31.47 -16.81
C PHE A 343 2.15 -32.34 -15.74
N GLY A 344 1.53 -31.73 -14.72
CA GLY A 344 0.89 -32.43 -13.61
C GLY A 344 1.86 -32.90 -12.51
N ASP A 345 3.16 -32.60 -12.65
CA ASP A 345 4.15 -32.84 -11.61
C ASP A 345 3.85 -32.05 -10.33
N ALA A 346 4.37 -32.54 -9.20
CA ALA A 346 4.22 -31.83 -7.94
C ALA A 346 5.16 -30.63 -7.89
N PHE A 347 4.67 -29.50 -7.40
CA PHE A 347 5.43 -28.28 -7.18
C PHE A 347 5.30 -27.82 -5.73
N VAL A 348 6.20 -26.93 -5.32
CA VAL A 348 6.25 -26.39 -3.94
C VAL A 348 5.86 -24.92 -3.96
N LEU A 349 4.90 -24.58 -3.10
CA LEU A 349 4.60 -23.21 -2.70
C LEU A 349 5.32 -22.95 -1.37
N ALA A 350 6.59 -22.54 -1.46
CA ALA A 350 7.47 -22.35 -0.30
C ALA A 350 7.43 -20.93 0.26
N ASP A 351 7.25 -19.95 -0.63
CA ASP A 351 7.37 -18.53 -0.37
C ASP A 351 6.15 -17.80 -0.98
N PRO A 352 5.86 -16.56 -0.59
CA PRO A 352 4.76 -15.77 -1.18
C PRO A 352 5.00 -15.38 -2.65
N ILE A 353 6.06 -15.89 -3.29
CA ILE A 353 6.44 -15.63 -4.69
C ILE A 353 5.34 -16.14 -5.63
N PRO A 354 5.00 -15.36 -6.67
CA PRO A 354 4.04 -15.76 -7.69
C PRO A 354 4.38 -17.12 -8.30
N PHE A 355 3.38 -17.98 -8.42
CA PHE A 355 3.54 -19.27 -9.09
C PHE A 355 2.83 -19.25 -10.45
N GLU A 356 3.37 -18.49 -11.41
CA GLU A 356 2.92 -18.63 -12.80
C GLU A 356 3.33 -20.00 -13.35
N VAL A 357 2.38 -20.74 -13.91
CA VAL A 357 2.61 -22.05 -14.51
C VAL A 357 1.63 -22.27 -15.66
N ASP A 358 2.18 -22.39 -16.87
CA ASP A 358 1.36 -22.64 -18.06
C ASP A 358 1.23 -24.13 -18.33
N ILE A 359 0.02 -24.52 -18.78
CA ILE A 359 -0.38 -25.92 -18.93
C ILE A 359 -0.57 -26.23 -20.41
N PRO A 360 0.40 -26.90 -21.06
CA PRO A 360 0.22 -27.38 -22.42
C PRO A 360 -0.77 -28.54 -22.47
N VAL A 361 -1.67 -28.52 -23.46
CA VAL A 361 -2.56 -29.63 -23.80
C VAL A 361 -2.38 -30.01 -25.27
N ASP A 362 -2.47 -31.29 -25.57
CA ASP A 362 -2.21 -31.81 -26.91
C ASP A 362 -3.52 -32.00 -27.66
N ARG A 363 -3.59 -31.50 -28.89
CA ARG A 363 -4.68 -31.85 -29.81
C ARG A 363 -4.49 -33.26 -30.40
N PRO A 364 -5.55 -33.88 -30.95
CA PRO A 364 -5.53 -35.24 -31.51
C PRO A 364 -4.51 -35.49 -32.62
#